data_AF-A0A6C0GRN8-F1
#
_entry.id   AF-A0A6C0GRN8-F1
#
_cell.length_a   1.000
_cell.length_b   1.000
_cell.length_c   1.000
_cell.angle_alpha   90.00
_cell.angle_beta   90.00
_cell.angle_gamma   90.00
#
_symmetry.space_group_name_H-M   'P 1'
#
loop_
_entity.id
_entity.type
_entity.pdbx_description
1 polymer ?
#
loop_
_entity_poly.entity_id
_entity_poly.type
_entity_poly.pdbx_seq_one_letter_code
_entity_poly.pdbx_strand_id
1 'polypeptide(L)'
;MKAVRRNIKIILMLLICMLLIRCDAINRAITTGDNAIEAVTRNAELLTNQSDKWRESLEKTVADLKQYGHTTLANEVQNVVDRSVMGVGIQFRCNVDFLAQRTKILLDNVINALRNKQDFISTSPSLCNSSPPSLNLYLEAYRRTDIIFDGYDLGNKTNDGKGLSLKIVNNDENEIDQSDALSVVTFYQAVINAGGNGLRLDDNSKYLRLYWGDQQLSQIPIIKPKIENRDITVHVPTIKYIPPHTRGDKEYDGNIVINAKAYLELLNNNTQLALRLYMQAVEPEPDNTTAEGTSPVSGEYILYTCEPGSTIQNIMGAASDEIQHTPKEGNHSEIHLQQNLNITSNNGFVKEWIFIGDTSGDEAGFRTSVKTICNDVVIRVKTVQ
;
A
#
# COMPACT_ATOMS: atom_id res chain seq x y z
N MET A 1 -94.71 -16.44 -25.33
CA MET A 1 -93.63 -15.89 -26.19
C MET A 1 -93.36 -14.37 -26.08
N LYS A 2 -94.27 -13.51 -25.61
CA LYS A 2 -94.01 -12.05 -25.47
C LYS A 2 -93.06 -11.68 -24.30
N ALA A 3 -93.01 -12.47 -23.22
CA ALA A 3 -92.13 -12.19 -22.07
C ALA A 3 -90.63 -12.43 -22.35
N VAL A 4 -90.30 -13.45 -23.16
CA VAL A 4 -88.90 -13.78 -23.50
C VAL A 4 -88.26 -12.72 -24.41
N ARG A 5 -89.02 -12.13 -25.33
CA ARG A 5 -88.54 -11.03 -26.19
C ARG A 5 -88.27 -9.72 -25.43
N ARG A 6 -88.91 -9.49 -24.27
CA ARG A 6 -88.68 -8.28 -23.46
C ARG A 6 -87.38 -8.39 -22.66
N ASN A 7 -87.06 -9.58 -22.15
CA ASN A 7 -85.84 -9.81 -21.37
C ASN A 7 -84.57 -9.84 -22.24
N ILE A 8 -84.64 -10.33 -23.49
CA ILE A 8 -83.51 -10.30 -24.42
C ILE A 8 -83.11 -8.86 -24.79
N LYS A 9 -84.08 -7.95 -24.97
CA LYS A 9 -83.79 -6.53 -25.27
C LYS A 9 -83.09 -5.81 -24.10
N ILE A 10 -83.45 -6.14 -22.86
CA ILE A 10 -82.84 -5.54 -21.66
C ILE A 10 -81.40 -6.05 -21.47
N ILE A 11 -81.17 -7.36 -21.68
CA ILE A 11 -79.83 -7.95 -21.59
C ILE A 11 -78.90 -7.41 -22.70
N LEU A 12 -79.41 -7.27 -23.93
CA LEU A 12 -78.64 -6.71 -25.05
C LEU A 12 -78.29 -5.23 -24.82
N MET A 13 -79.21 -4.45 -24.23
CA MET A 13 -78.97 -3.03 -23.90
C MET A 13 -77.95 -2.86 -22.76
N LEU A 14 -77.95 -3.76 -21.76
CA LEU A 14 -76.95 -3.81 -20.70
C LEU A 14 -75.56 -4.25 -21.21
N LEU A 15 -75.49 -5.20 -22.14
CA LEU A 15 -74.23 -5.64 -22.75
C LEU A 15 -73.62 -4.54 -23.62
N ILE A 16 -74.44 -3.81 -24.37
CA ILE A 16 -74.03 -2.66 -25.18
C ILE A 16 -73.60 -1.49 -24.28
N CYS A 17 -74.30 -1.21 -23.17
CA CYS A 17 -73.84 -0.22 -22.19
C CYS A 17 -72.50 -0.61 -21.54
N MET A 18 -72.28 -1.90 -21.22
CA MET A 18 -70.99 -2.35 -20.67
C MET A 18 -69.84 -2.28 -21.69
N LEU A 19 -70.12 -2.44 -22.99
CA LEU A 19 -69.12 -2.27 -24.06
C LEU A 19 -68.80 -0.79 -24.32
N LEU A 20 -69.78 0.12 -24.19
CA LEU A 20 -69.59 1.56 -24.38
C LEU A 20 -68.84 2.22 -23.20
N ILE A 21 -69.08 1.79 -21.96
CA ILE A 21 -68.34 2.26 -20.78
C ILE A 21 -66.87 1.78 -20.82
N ARG A 22 -66.60 0.61 -21.41
CA ARG A 22 -65.23 0.10 -21.60
C ARG A 22 -64.44 0.86 -22.66
N CYS A 23 -65.07 1.33 -23.74
CA CYS A 23 -64.36 2.08 -24.77
C CYS A 23 -63.88 3.45 -24.25
N ASP A 24 -64.66 4.08 -23.38
CA ASP A 24 -64.34 5.38 -22.78
C ASP A 24 -63.28 5.29 -21.68
N ALA A 25 -63.28 4.21 -20.90
CA ALA A 25 -62.25 3.94 -19.90
C ALA A 25 -60.93 3.48 -20.56
N ILE A 26 -60.99 2.69 -21.64
CA ILE A 26 -59.82 2.28 -22.42
C ILE A 26 -59.25 3.48 -23.19
N ASN A 27 -60.07 4.30 -23.84
CA ASN A 27 -59.60 5.52 -24.50
C ASN A 27 -59.05 6.53 -23.48
N ARG A 28 -59.66 6.65 -22.29
CA ARG A 28 -59.08 7.44 -21.19
C ARG A 28 -57.75 6.88 -20.69
N ALA A 29 -57.62 5.57 -20.54
CA ALA A 29 -56.36 4.92 -20.13
C ALA A 29 -55.26 5.03 -21.20
N ILE A 30 -55.62 4.95 -22.49
CA ILE A 30 -54.70 5.14 -23.62
C ILE A 30 -54.28 6.61 -23.70
N THR A 31 -55.22 7.57 -23.65
CA THR A 31 -54.89 9.01 -23.65
C THR A 31 -54.10 9.44 -22.42
N THR A 32 -54.37 8.89 -21.23
CA THR A 32 -53.53 9.16 -20.04
C THR A 32 -52.15 8.51 -20.13
N GLY A 33 -52.01 7.34 -20.77
CA GLY A 33 -50.71 6.72 -21.05
C GLY A 33 -49.89 7.52 -22.06
N ASP A 34 -50.51 7.95 -23.17
CA ASP A 34 -49.85 8.75 -24.21
C ASP A 34 -49.45 10.13 -23.67
N ASN A 35 -50.31 10.79 -22.88
CA ASN A 35 -49.98 12.07 -22.23
C ASN A 35 -48.81 11.95 -21.24
N ALA A 36 -48.72 10.82 -20.51
CA ALA A 36 -47.61 10.55 -19.59
C ALA A 36 -46.29 10.31 -20.35
N ILE A 37 -46.33 9.54 -21.44
CA ILE A 37 -45.17 9.31 -22.31
C ILE A 37 -44.72 10.63 -22.95
N GLU A 38 -45.65 11.46 -23.42
CA GLU A 38 -45.32 12.74 -24.04
C GLU A 38 -44.71 13.73 -23.03
N ALA A 39 -45.24 13.79 -21.80
CA ALA A 39 -44.70 14.63 -20.73
C ALA A 39 -43.24 14.24 -20.38
N VAL A 40 -42.97 12.93 -20.20
CA VAL A 40 -41.63 12.42 -19.91
C VAL A 40 -40.68 12.66 -21.10
N THR A 41 -41.14 12.41 -22.33
CA THR A 41 -40.34 12.59 -23.56
C THR A 41 -39.95 14.05 -23.77
N ARG A 42 -40.91 14.98 -23.65
CA ARG A 42 -40.70 16.42 -23.82
C ARG A 42 -39.68 16.95 -22.80
N ASN A 43 -39.76 16.48 -21.55
CA ASN A 43 -38.84 16.90 -20.51
C ASN A 43 -37.44 16.26 -20.67
N ALA A 44 -37.35 15.03 -21.18
CA ALA A 44 -36.08 14.41 -21.56
C ALA A 44 -35.34 15.17 -22.69
N GLU A 45 -36.07 15.71 -23.66
CA GLU A 45 -35.51 16.55 -24.72
C GLU A 45 -35.04 17.91 -24.20
N LEU A 46 -35.79 18.53 -23.28
CA LEU A 46 -35.41 19.80 -22.65
C LEU A 46 -34.10 19.70 -21.85
N LEU A 47 -33.85 18.56 -21.20
CA LEU A 47 -32.60 18.28 -20.50
C LEU A 47 -31.37 18.30 -21.41
N THR A 48 -31.55 17.98 -22.69
CA THR A 48 -30.46 18.00 -23.68
C THR A 48 -30.11 19.44 -24.11
N ASN A 49 -31.04 20.38 -23.97
CA ASN A 49 -30.92 21.75 -24.50
C ASN A 49 -30.73 22.83 -23.41
N GLN A 50 -31.05 22.54 -22.14
CA GLN A 50 -30.97 23.49 -21.02
C GLN A 50 -30.54 22.75 -19.74
N SER A 51 -29.23 22.53 -19.58
CA SER A 51 -28.67 21.75 -18.47
C SER A 51 -28.93 22.34 -17.08
N ASP A 52 -29.12 23.66 -16.94
CA ASP A 52 -29.26 24.31 -15.63
C ASP A 52 -30.65 24.15 -14.96
N LYS A 53 -31.68 23.72 -15.71
CA LYS A 53 -33.07 23.61 -15.21
C LYS A 53 -33.55 22.17 -15.05
N TRP A 54 -32.62 21.22 -15.02
CA TRP A 54 -32.95 19.81 -15.03
C TRP A 54 -33.84 19.38 -13.87
N ARG A 55 -33.56 19.90 -12.66
CA ARG A 55 -34.32 19.57 -11.45
C ARG A 55 -35.77 20.06 -11.54
N GLU A 56 -35.97 21.31 -11.96
CA GLU A 56 -37.30 21.90 -12.13
C GLU A 56 -38.12 21.13 -13.17
N SER A 57 -37.48 20.72 -14.28
CA SER A 57 -38.10 19.91 -15.33
C SER A 57 -38.56 18.53 -14.83
N LEU A 58 -37.73 17.85 -14.03
CA LEU A 58 -38.09 16.56 -13.44
C LEU A 58 -39.16 16.68 -12.34
N GLU A 59 -39.06 17.68 -11.46
CA GLU A 59 -40.07 17.95 -10.43
C GLU A 59 -41.44 18.25 -11.06
N LYS A 60 -41.45 19.00 -12.18
CA LYS A 60 -42.66 19.22 -12.98
C LYS A 60 -43.18 17.92 -13.60
N THR A 61 -42.30 17.07 -14.12
CA THR A 61 -42.69 15.75 -14.65
C THR A 61 -43.38 14.90 -13.57
N VAL A 62 -42.84 14.87 -12.35
CA VAL A 62 -43.47 14.17 -11.21
C VAL A 62 -44.86 14.73 -10.92
N ALA A 63 -45.03 16.05 -10.93
CA ALA A 63 -46.32 16.71 -10.69
C ALA A 63 -47.34 16.38 -11.79
N ASP A 64 -46.95 16.48 -13.05
CA ASP A 64 -47.81 16.19 -14.21
C ASP A 64 -48.26 14.71 -14.19
N LEU A 65 -47.34 13.78 -13.88
CA LEU A 65 -47.66 12.35 -13.76
C LEU A 65 -48.65 12.06 -12.63
N LYS A 66 -48.51 12.71 -11.47
CA LYS A 66 -49.48 12.61 -10.37
C LYS A 66 -50.84 13.17 -10.79
N GLN A 67 -50.86 14.29 -11.51
CA GLN A 67 -52.09 14.90 -12.04
C GLN A 67 -52.81 13.98 -13.04
N TYR A 68 -52.06 13.21 -13.83
CA TYR A 68 -52.61 12.21 -14.76
C TYR A 68 -52.96 10.87 -14.11
N GLY A 69 -52.81 10.73 -12.78
CA GLY A 69 -53.16 9.53 -12.03
C GLY A 69 -52.07 8.45 -12.00
N HIS A 70 -50.87 8.73 -12.49
CA HIS A 70 -49.76 7.77 -12.59
C HIS A 70 -48.80 7.87 -11.38
N THR A 71 -49.29 7.57 -10.19
CA THR A 71 -48.53 7.70 -8.94
C THR A 71 -47.31 6.76 -8.86
N THR A 72 -47.42 5.54 -9.38
CA THR A 72 -46.27 4.61 -9.47
C THR A 72 -45.17 5.18 -10.37
N LEU A 73 -45.55 5.78 -11.50
CA LEU A 73 -44.58 6.36 -12.44
C LEU A 73 -43.94 7.63 -11.88
N ALA A 74 -44.74 8.44 -11.18
CA ALA A 74 -44.24 9.59 -10.46
C ALA A 74 -43.20 9.20 -9.40
N ASN A 75 -43.34 8.03 -8.75
CA ASN A 75 -42.35 7.50 -7.82
C ASN A 75 -41.05 7.07 -8.53
N GLU A 76 -41.13 6.44 -9.71
CA GLU A 76 -39.94 6.09 -10.49
C GLU A 76 -39.17 7.34 -10.96
N VAL A 77 -39.87 8.37 -11.44
CA VAL A 77 -39.23 9.65 -11.81
C VAL A 77 -38.69 10.37 -10.57
N GLN A 78 -39.36 10.28 -9.42
CA GLN A 78 -38.84 10.81 -8.15
C GLN A 78 -37.56 10.08 -7.72
N ASN A 79 -37.48 8.75 -7.89
CA ASN A 79 -36.24 8.02 -7.63
C ASN A 79 -35.08 8.48 -8.54
N VAL A 80 -35.39 8.86 -9.79
CA VAL A 80 -34.40 9.47 -10.70
C VAL A 80 -33.97 10.85 -10.18
N VAL A 81 -34.91 11.69 -9.73
CA VAL A 81 -34.59 12.99 -9.12
C VAL A 81 -33.67 12.83 -7.91
N ASP A 82 -34.04 11.95 -6.98
CA ASP A 82 -33.30 11.77 -5.73
C ASP A 82 -31.88 11.26 -5.99
N ARG A 83 -31.72 10.33 -6.94
CA ARG A 83 -30.39 9.88 -7.41
C ARG A 83 -29.61 11.02 -8.05
N SER A 84 -30.20 11.76 -8.98
CA SER A 84 -29.52 12.88 -9.65
C SER A 84 -29.10 13.99 -8.67
N VAL A 85 -29.87 14.26 -7.61
CA VAL A 85 -29.48 15.21 -6.54
C VAL A 85 -28.26 14.73 -5.76
N MET A 86 -28.19 13.43 -5.43
CA MET A 86 -27.00 12.85 -4.78
C MET A 86 -25.74 12.95 -5.65
N GLY A 87 -25.89 12.97 -6.98
CA GLY A 87 -24.78 13.09 -7.94
C GLY A 87 -24.20 14.50 -8.12
N VAL A 88 -24.86 15.57 -7.63
CA VAL A 88 -24.43 16.96 -7.85
C VAL A 88 -23.05 17.25 -7.25
N GLY A 89 -22.74 16.70 -6.07
CA GLY A 89 -21.41 16.83 -5.44
C GLY A 89 -20.28 16.11 -6.19
N ILE A 90 -20.62 15.23 -7.12
CA ILE A 90 -19.69 14.45 -7.95
C ILE A 90 -19.57 15.06 -9.34
N GLN A 91 -20.60 15.76 -9.84
CA GLN A 91 -20.48 16.58 -11.05
C GLN A 91 -19.35 17.62 -10.95
N PHE A 92 -19.18 18.25 -9.78
CA PHE A 92 -18.03 19.14 -9.53
C PHE A 92 -16.67 18.45 -9.67
N ARG A 93 -16.59 17.14 -9.38
CA ARG A 93 -15.35 16.35 -9.46
C ARG A 93 -15.11 15.78 -10.86
N CYS A 94 -16.21 15.50 -11.58
CA CYS A 94 -16.19 14.91 -12.90
C CYS A 94 -16.10 15.95 -14.03
N ASN A 95 -16.53 17.19 -13.80
CA ASN A 95 -16.45 18.30 -14.77
C ASN A 95 -17.11 18.00 -16.13
N VAL A 96 -18.23 17.25 -16.16
CA VAL A 96 -18.93 16.88 -17.41
C VAL A 96 -20.45 17.08 -17.29
N ASP A 97 -21.07 17.46 -18.42
CA ASP A 97 -22.51 17.50 -18.77
C ASP A 97 -23.23 16.11 -18.68
N PHE A 98 -22.63 15.19 -17.93
CA PHE A 98 -22.99 13.79 -17.82
C PHE A 98 -24.33 13.62 -17.10
N LEU A 99 -24.67 14.47 -16.13
CA LEU A 99 -25.94 14.37 -15.40
C LEU A 99 -27.15 14.51 -16.33
N ALA A 100 -27.08 15.40 -17.33
CA ALA A 100 -28.14 15.60 -18.30
C ALA A 100 -28.33 14.36 -19.20
N GLN A 101 -27.25 13.87 -19.80
CA GLN A 101 -27.28 12.64 -20.63
C GLN A 101 -27.73 11.42 -19.82
N ARG A 102 -27.29 11.34 -18.56
CA ARG A 102 -27.64 10.26 -17.63
C ARG A 102 -29.11 10.28 -17.26
N THR A 103 -29.62 11.45 -16.91
CA THR A 103 -31.04 11.65 -16.61
C THR A 103 -31.88 11.27 -17.82
N LYS A 104 -31.44 11.65 -19.04
CA LYS A 104 -32.11 11.24 -20.27
C LYS A 104 -32.16 9.71 -20.41
N ILE A 105 -31.05 8.99 -20.23
CA ILE A 105 -31.05 7.51 -20.32
C ILE A 105 -32.00 6.88 -19.29
N LEU A 106 -32.05 7.41 -18.07
CA LEU A 106 -32.98 6.94 -17.04
C LEU A 106 -34.44 7.20 -17.43
N LEU A 107 -34.76 8.37 -17.97
CA LEU A 107 -36.09 8.69 -18.49
C LEU A 107 -36.46 7.83 -19.71
N ASP A 108 -35.51 7.56 -20.62
CA ASP A 108 -35.70 6.67 -21.77
C ASP A 108 -36.00 5.24 -21.31
N ASN A 109 -35.35 4.76 -20.24
CA ASN A 109 -35.66 3.47 -19.63
C ASN A 109 -37.07 3.44 -19.01
N VAL A 110 -37.50 4.53 -18.37
CA VAL A 110 -38.88 4.68 -17.89
C VAL A 110 -39.86 4.65 -19.08
N ILE A 111 -39.56 5.34 -20.19
CA ILE A 111 -40.38 5.32 -21.42
C ILE A 111 -40.43 3.91 -22.02
N ASN A 112 -39.31 3.19 -22.07
CA ASN A 112 -39.26 1.83 -22.61
C ASN A 112 -40.06 0.85 -21.75
N ALA A 113 -40.01 0.97 -20.42
CA ALA A 113 -40.88 0.22 -19.51
C ALA A 113 -42.36 0.48 -19.81
N LEU A 114 -42.74 1.74 -20.00
CA LEU A 114 -44.12 2.12 -20.34
C LEU A 114 -44.58 1.54 -21.67
N ARG A 115 -43.67 1.41 -22.64
CA ARG A 115 -43.93 0.83 -23.96
C ARG A 115 -43.88 -0.70 -23.96
N ASN A 116 -43.73 -1.35 -22.80
CA ASN A 116 -43.57 -2.79 -22.66
C ASN A 116 -42.41 -3.34 -23.51
N LYS A 117 -41.37 -2.53 -23.73
CA LYS A 117 -40.14 -2.95 -24.41
C LYS A 117 -39.24 -3.65 -23.40
N GLN A 118 -38.63 -4.76 -23.79
CA GLN A 118 -37.64 -5.46 -22.97
C GLN A 118 -36.23 -4.86 -23.08
N ASP A 119 -36.02 -3.95 -24.03
CA ASP A 119 -34.72 -3.32 -24.27
C ASP A 119 -34.51 -2.13 -23.31
N PHE A 120 -34.09 -2.43 -22.09
CA PHE A 120 -33.55 -1.44 -21.18
C PHE A 120 -32.10 -1.11 -21.57
N ILE A 121 -31.78 0.17 -21.64
CA ILE A 121 -30.42 0.65 -21.85
C ILE A 121 -29.67 0.38 -20.54
N SER A 122 -28.95 -0.74 -20.48
CA SER A 122 -27.96 -0.97 -19.43
C SER A 122 -26.85 0.04 -19.60
N THR A 123 -26.31 0.47 -18.48
CA THR A 123 -25.46 1.63 -18.42
C THR A 123 -24.15 1.24 -17.78
N SER A 124 -23.11 1.30 -18.59
CA SER A 124 -21.74 1.01 -18.18
C SER A 124 -21.30 2.03 -17.12
N PRO A 125 -20.66 1.59 -16.03
CA PRO A 125 -20.06 2.47 -15.07
C PRO A 125 -19.05 3.40 -15.74
N SER A 126 -19.07 4.66 -15.33
CA SER A 126 -18.13 5.68 -15.84
C SER A 126 -17.32 6.20 -14.67
N LEU A 127 -15.99 6.11 -14.76
CA LEU A 127 -15.08 6.67 -13.77
C LEU A 127 -14.66 8.07 -14.17
N CYS A 128 -14.63 8.97 -13.19
CA CYS A 128 -14.16 10.33 -13.38
C CYS A 128 -12.74 10.51 -12.87
N ASN A 129 -12.50 10.06 -11.65
CA ASN A 129 -11.24 10.24 -10.96
C ASN A 129 -10.98 9.11 -9.97
N SER A 130 -9.70 8.88 -9.67
CA SER A 130 -9.23 8.06 -8.56
C SER A 130 -8.32 8.90 -7.68
N SER A 131 -8.55 8.89 -6.37
CA SER A 131 -7.73 9.63 -5.40
C SER A 131 -7.27 8.71 -4.27
N PRO A 132 -5.96 8.57 -4.02
CA PRO A 132 -4.85 9.13 -4.81
C PRO A 132 -4.76 8.49 -6.22
N PRO A 133 -4.11 9.16 -7.20
CA PRO A 133 -3.95 8.64 -8.55
C PRO A 133 -2.88 7.55 -8.66
N SER A 134 -2.19 7.24 -7.58
CA SER A 134 -1.17 6.20 -7.47
C SER A 134 -1.14 5.63 -6.05
N LEU A 135 -0.73 4.37 -5.93
CA LEU A 135 -0.51 3.74 -4.63
C LEU A 135 0.96 3.75 -4.28
N ASN A 136 1.32 4.39 -3.16
CA ASN A 136 2.70 4.56 -2.74
C ASN A 136 3.11 3.50 -1.70
N LEU A 137 4.03 2.60 -2.10
CA LEU A 137 4.59 1.57 -1.21
C LEU A 137 5.80 2.02 -0.40
N TYR A 138 6.26 3.26 -0.53
CA TYR A 138 7.19 3.87 0.46
C TYR A 138 6.50 4.04 1.82
N LEU A 139 5.17 4.05 1.84
CA LEU A 139 4.38 4.06 3.06
C LEU A 139 4.14 2.62 3.55
N GLU A 140 4.40 2.41 4.83
CA GLU A 140 3.94 1.24 5.57
C GLU A 140 2.45 1.01 5.38
N ALA A 141 2.00 -0.25 5.38
CA ALA A 141 0.63 -0.59 5.02
C ALA A 141 -0.42 0.19 5.85
N TYR A 142 -0.21 0.39 7.15
CA TYR A 142 -1.12 1.14 8.03
C TYR A 142 -1.13 2.66 7.77
N ARG A 143 -0.18 3.19 6.99
CA ARG A 143 -0.07 4.62 6.63
C ARG A 143 -0.59 4.92 5.23
N ARG A 144 -0.96 3.90 4.45
CA ARG A 144 -1.49 4.08 3.11
C ARG A 144 -2.91 4.61 3.20
N THR A 145 -3.20 5.62 2.37
CA THR A 145 -4.55 6.14 2.20
C THR A 145 -5.34 5.23 1.29
N ASP A 146 -6.61 5.02 1.62
CA ASP A 146 -7.55 4.33 0.74
C ASP A 146 -7.64 5.01 -0.62
N ILE A 147 -7.96 4.21 -1.63
CA ILE A 147 -8.16 4.71 -2.99
C ILE A 147 -9.66 4.87 -3.20
N ILE A 148 -10.09 6.10 -3.46
CA ILE A 148 -11.48 6.45 -3.73
C ILE A 148 -11.65 6.65 -5.23
N PHE A 149 -12.55 5.88 -5.82
CA PHE A 149 -13.06 6.11 -7.16
C PHE A 149 -14.35 6.90 -7.08
N ASP A 150 -14.36 8.06 -7.74
CA ASP A 150 -15.58 8.82 -7.98
C ASP A 150 -16.02 8.59 -9.43
N GLY A 151 -17.31 8.30 -9.59
CA GLY A 151 -17.88 7.96 -10.89
C GLY A 151 -19.40 7.88 -10.87
N TYR A 152 -19.96 7.19 -11.84
CA TYR A 152 -21.39 6.96 -11.98
C TYR A 152 -21.67 5.50 -12.23
N ASP A 153 -22.80 5.04 -11.71
CA ASP A 153 -23.32 3.68 -11.91
C ASP A 153 -22.37 2.57 -11.45
N LEU A 154 -21.55 2.86 -10.44
CA LEU A 154 -20.54 1.94 -9.94
C LEU A 154 -21.15 0.65 -9.33
N GLY A 155 -22.44 0.69 -8.99
CA GLY A 155 -23.20 -0.47 -8.53
C GLY A 155 -23.85 -1.31 -9.63
N ASN A 156 -23.79 -0.87 -10.90
CA ASN A 156 -24.42 -1.59 -12.00
C ASN A 156 -23.70 -2.89 -12.33
N LYS A 157 -24.49 -3.88 -12.72
CA LYS A 157 -24.00 -5.18 -13.17
C LYS A 157 -24.19 -5.34 -14.67
N THR A 158 -23.29 -6.08 -15.30
CA THR A 158 -23.46 -6.59 -16.66
C THR A 158 -24.64 -7.57 -16.74
N ASN A 159 -25.05 -7.94 -17.95
CA ASN A 159 -26.17 -8.86 -18.18
C ASN A 159 -25.93 -10.27 -17.60
N ASP A 160 -24.66 -10.69 -17.47
CA ASP A 160 -24.24 -11.93 -16.80
C ASP A 160 -24.06 -11.77 -15.27
N GLY A 161 -24.46 -10.63 -14.71
CA GLY A 161 -24.50 -10.38 -13.27
C GLY A 161 -23.17 -9.97 -12.63
N LYS A 162 -22.14 -9.67 -13.42
CA LYS A 162 -20.84 -9.22 -12.91
C LYS A 162 -20.85 -7.72 -12.62
N GLY A 163 -20.36 -7.35 -11.44
CA GLY A 163 -20.20 -5.95 -11.03
C GLY A 163 -18.79 -5.44 -11.29
N LEU A 164 -18.39 -4.42 -10.54
CA LEU A 164 -17.00 -4.01 -10.48
C LEU A 164 -16.13 -5.10 -9.85
N SER A 165 -14.95 -5.31 -10.40
CA SER A 165 -13.92 -6.21 -9.86
C SER A 165 -12.57 -5.52 -9.87
N LEU A 166 -11.74 -5.86 -8.88
CA LEU A 166 -10.41 -5.30 -8.72
C LEU A 166 -9.36 -6.39 -8.89
N LYS A 167 -8.32 -6.11 -9.67
CA LYS A 167 -7.19 -7.01 -9.82
C LYS A 167 -5.87 -6.30 -9.60
N ILE A 168 -4.91 -7.00 -8.98
CA ILE A 168 -3.50 -6.62 -9.01
C ILE A 168 -2.88 -7.22 -10.25
N VAL A 169 -2.13 -6.42 -10.98
CA VAL A 169 -1.30 -6.85 -12.10
C VAL A 169 0.13 -6.92 -11.63
N ASN A 170 0.81 -8.04 -11.83
CA ASN A 170 2.21 -8.19 -11.45
C ASN A 170 3.18 -7.74 -12.57
N ASN A 171 4.49 -7.82 -12.32
CA ASN A 171 5.53 -7.49 -13.29
C ASN A 171 5.48 -8.37 -14.56
N ASP A 172 4.96 -9.59 -14.45
CA ASP A 172 4.80 -10.55 -15.56
C ASP A 172 3.45 -10.40 -16.29
N GLU A 173 2.68 -9.34 -15.99
CA GLU A 173 1.32 -9.08 -16.48
C GLU A 173 0.27 -10.14 -16.08
N ASN A 174 0.58 -11.00 -15.10
CA ASN A 174 -0.42 -11.87 -14.47
C ASN A 174 -1.37 -11.04 -13.60
N GLU A 175 -2.66 -11.38 -13.64
CA GLU A 175 -3.68 -10.72 -12.84
C GLU A 175 -4.14 -11.59 -11.67
N ILE A 176 -4.18 -11.00 -10.48
CA ILE A 176 -4.63 -11.63 -9.24
C ILE A 176 -5.87 -10.89 -8.78
N ASP A 177 -6.98 -11.61 -8.60
CA ASP A 177 -8.22 -11.02 -8.09
C ASP A 177 -8.03 -10.52 -6.64
N GLN A 178 -8.48 -9.29 -6.40
CA GLN A 178 -8.49 -8.61 -5.10
C GLN A 178 -9.85 -7.90 -4.91
N SER A 179 -10.92 -8.44 -5.49
CA SER A 179 -12.24 -7.82 -5.45
C SER A 179 -12.78 -7.70 -4.03
N ASP A 180 -12.31 -8.53 -3.09
CA ASP A 180 -12.64 -8.43 -1.66
C ASP A 180 -12.17 -7.12 -1.00
N ALA A 181 -11.14 -6.48 -1.56
CA ALA A 181 -10.64 -5.19 -1.07
C ALA A 181 -11.44 -3.99 -1.61
N LEU A 182 -12.33 -4.21 -2.58
CA LEU A 182 -13.16 -3.19 -3.22
C LEU A 182 -14.56 -3.16 -2.58
N SER A 183 -14.98 -1.98 -2.16
CA SER A 183 -16.34 -1.73 -1.66
C SER A 183 -17.02 -0.68 -2.51
N VAL A 184 -18.14 -1.03 -3.14
CA VAL A 184 -19.04 -0.05 -3.76
C VAL A 184 -19.91 0.55 -2.67
N VAL A 185 -19.58 1.75 -2.24
CA VAL A 185 -20.24 2.43 -1.12
C VAL A 185 -21.56 3.06 -1.57
N THR A 186 -21.56 3.64 -2.77
CA THR A 186 -22.76 4.23 -3.39
C THR A 186 -22.76 3.99 -4.90
N PHE A 187 -23.84 4.37 -5.59
CA PHE A 187 -23.88 4.40 -7.05
C PHE A 187 -22.79 5.28 -7.67
N TYR A 188 -22.14 6.16 -6.90
CA TYR A 188 -21.19 7.12 -7.41
C TYR A 188 -19.79 7.01 -6.81
N GLN A 189 -19.61 6.14 -5.82
CA GLN A 189 -18.35 6.00 -5.11
C GLN A 189 -18.02 4.55 -4.80
N ALA A 190 -16.79 4.16 -5.14
CA ALA A 190 -16.19 2.91 -4.72
C ALA A 190 -14.87 3.19 -4.01
N VAL A 191 -14.55 2.40 -3.00
CA VAL A 191 -13.36 2.57 -2.16
C VAL A 191 -12.57 1.27 -2.15
N ILE A 192 -11.27 1.36 -2.34
CA ILE A 192 -10.34 0.27 -2.11
C ILE A 192 -9.65 0.52 -0.77
N ASN A 193 -9.73 -0.47 0.12
CA ASN A 193 -8.91 -0.50 1.32
C ASN A 193 -7.46 -0.78 0.92
N ALA A 194 -6.61 0.25 0.93
CA ALA A 194 -5.19 0.12 0.61
C ALA A 194 -4.31 -0.12 1.86
N GLY A 195 -4.96 -0.18 3.03
CA GLY A 195 -4.35 -0.39 4.33
C GLY A 195 -3.96 -1.84 4.63
N GLY A 196 -3.49 -2.08 5.86
CA GLY A 196 -2.86 -3.34 6.28
C GLY A 196 -3.70 -4.62 6.15
N ASN A 197 -5.04 -4.54 6.07
CA ASN A 197 -5.93 -5.70 5.92
C ASN A 197 -6.71 -5.72 4.60
N GLY A 198 -6.46 -4.76 3.70
CA GLY A 198 -7.14 -4.69 2.41
C GLY A 198 -6.33 -5.39 1.32
N LEU A 199 -5.61 -4.60 0.52
CA LEU A 199 -4.81 -5.10 -0.60
C LEU A 199 -3.62 -5.98 -0.16
N ARG A 200 -3.49 -7.15 -0.79
CA ARG A 200 -2.32 -8.02 -0.64
C ARG A 200 -1.28 -7.67 -1.69
N LEU A 201 -0.35 -6.78 -1.34
CA LEU A 201 0.68 -6.26 -2.24
C LEU A 201 2.04 -6.86 -1.93
N ASP A 202 2.81 -7.10 -2.98
CA ASP A 202 4.18 -7.60 -2.91
C ASP A 202 5.12 -6.81 -3.84
N ASP A 203 6.40 -7.18 -3.83
CA ASP A 203 7.42 -6.55 -4.67
C ASP A 203 7.21 -6.78 -6.17
N ASN A 204 6.30 -7.68 -6.56
CA ASN A 204 5.93 -7.94 -7.95
C ASN A 204 4.71 -7.13 -8.42
N SER A 205 3.96 -6.51 -7.51
CA SER A 205 2.70 -5.81 -7.80
C SER A 205 2.93 -4.49 -8.56
N LYS A 206 2.42 -4.34 -9.78
CA LYS A 206 2.73 -3.23 -10.72
C LYS A 206 1.58 -2.23 -10.86
N TYR A 207 0.36 -2.73 -11.04
CA TYR A 207 -0.84 -1.91 -11.19
C TYR A 207 -2.00 -2.47 -10.38
N LEU A 208 -2.94 -1.59 -10.02
CA LEU A 208 -4.32 -1.97 -9.72
C LEU A 208 -5.17 -1.70 -10.95
N ARG A 209 -5.89 -2.70 -11.45
CA ARG A 209 -6.85 -2.54 -12.55
C ARG A 209 -8.26 -2.74 -12.06
N LEU A 210 -9.12 -1.77 -12.34
CA LEU A 210 -10.55 -1.84 -12.08
C LEU A 210 -11.27 -2.26 -13.36
N TYR A 211 -12.14 -3.24 -13.24
CA TYR A 211 -12.91 -3.81 -14.35
C TYR A 211 -14.42 -3.73 -14.08
N TRP A 212 -15.19 -3.67 -15.16
CA TRP A 212 -16.63 -3.95 -15.16
C TRP A 212 -16.92 -5.04 -16.20
N GLY A 213 -17.23 -6.24 -15.73
CA GLY A 213 -17.17 -7.43 -16.59
C GLY A 213 -15.76 -7.59 -17.18
N ASP A 214 -15.66 -7.61 -18.51
CA ASP A 214 -14.38 -7.72 -19.23
C ASP A 214 -13.81 -6.36 -19.65
N GLN A 215 -14.52 -5.26 -19.38
CA GLN A 215 -14.06 -3.91 -19.72
C GLN A 215 -13.17 -3.34 -18.62
N GLN A 216 -11.92 -3.00 -18.96
CA GLN A 216 -11.05 -2.23 -18.06
C GLN A 216 -11.55 -0.78 -17.98
N LEU A 217 -11.80 -0.29 -16.76
CA LEU A 217 -12.24 1.07 -16.51
C LEU A 217 -11.12 2.00 -16.05
N SER A 218 -10.18 1.50 -15.24
CA SER A 218 -9.07 2.29 -14.71
C SER A 218 -7.85 1.44 -14.41
N GLN A 219 -6.69 2.08 -14.41
CA GLN A 219 -5.41 1.51 -14.00
C GLN A 219 -4.67 2.50 -13.11
N ILE A 220 -4.34 2.08 -11.89
CA ILE A 220 -3.61 2.88 -10.91
C ILE A 220 -2.20 2.31 -10.75
N PRO A 221 -1.14 3.09 -10.99
CA PRO A 221 0.23 2.64 -10.79
C PRO A 221 0.56 2.45 -9.31
N ILE A 222 1.31 1.38 -9.04
CA ILE A 222 1.92 1.11 -7.74
C ILE A 222 3.36 1.62 -7.78
N ILE A 223 3.66 2.64 -6.99
CA ILE A 223 4.98 3.26 -6.89
C ILE A 223 5.75 2.56 -5.76
N LYS A 224 6.96 2.08 -6.07
CA LYS A 224 7.81 1.32 -5.15
C LYS A 224 9.07 2.08 -4.78
N PRO A 225 9.63 1.85 -3.59
CA PRO A 225 10.99 2.25 -3.28
C PRO A 225 11.97 1.56 -4.23
N LYS A 226 12.96 2.30 -4.71
CA LYS A 226 14.05 1.69 -5.47
C LYS A 226 15.08 1.18 -4.47
N ILE A 227 15.19 -0.14 -4.37
CA ILE A 227 16.14 -0.79 -3.47
C ILE A 227 17.40 -1.12 -4.27
N GLU A 228 18.53 -0.52 -3.86
CA GLU A 228 19.84 -0.82 -4.43
C GLU A 228 20.70 -1.53 -3.38
N ASN A 229 21.32 -2.65 -3.78
CA ASN A 229 22.30 -3.34 -2.96
C ASN A 229 23.67 -3.16 -3.60
N ARG A 230 24.66 -2.74 -2.80
CA ARG A 230 26.04 -2.56 -3.24
C ARG A 230 27.01 -3.13 -2.22
N ASP A 231 28.08 -3.76 -2.72
CA ASP A 231 29.17 -4.24 -1.90
C ASP A 231 30.26 -3.15 -1.84
N ILE A 232 30.67 -2.77 -0.63
CA ILE A 232 31.64 -1.70 -0.38
C ILE A 232 32.84 -2.30 0.34
N THR A 233 34.04 -2.08 -0.20
CA THR A 233 35.29 -2.37 0.49
C THR A 233 35.60 -1.24 1.47
N VAL A 234 35.72 -1.59 2.74
CA VAL A 234 36.03 -0.69 3.85
C VAL A 234 37.45 -0.96 4.32
N HIS A 235 38.28 0.08 4.31
CA HIS A 235 39.63 0.00 4.82
C HIS A 235 39.62 -0.08 6.35
N VAL A 236 40.37 -1.02 6.92
CA VAL A 236 40.51 -1.17 8.37
C VAL A 236 41.89 -0.61 8.78
N PRO A 237 41.94 0.56 9.47
CA PRO A 237 43.19 1.14 9.87
C PRO A 237 43.84 0.31 10.99
N THR A 238 45.16 0.45 11.11
CA THR A 238 45.89 -0.12 12.25
C THR A 238 45.68 0.76 13.48
N ILE A 239 44.94 0.26 14.46
CA ILE A 239 44.64 0.98 15.71
C ILE A 239 45.31 0.28 16.89
N LYS A 240 45.84 1.07 17.84
CA LYS A 240 46.38 0.62 19.12
C LYS A 240 45.39 0.94 20.23
N TYR A 241 45.14 -0.02 21.12
CA TYR A 241 44.32 0.16 22.31
C TYR A 241 45.09 -0.23 23.58
N ILE A 242 44.99 0.63 24.60
CA ILE A 242 45.53 0.40 25.95
C ILE A 242 44.32 0.17 26.87
N PRO A 243 44.10 -1.05 27.38
CA PRO A 243 43.03 -1.30 28.36
C PRO A 243 43.33 -0.56 29.68
N PRO A 244 42.31 -0.05 30.39
CA PRO A 244 42.50 0.57 31.69
C PRO A 244 42.95 -0.45 32.73
N HIS A 245 43.68 0.02 33.73
CA HIS A 245 43.99 -0.76 34.92
C HIS A 245 42.72 -0.97 35.76
N THR A 246 42.49 -2.22 36.19
CA THR A 246 41.28 -2.61 36.93
C THR A 246 41.59 -3.24 38.29
N ARG A 247 42.78 -3.81 38.51
CA ARG A 247 43.17 -4.48 39.76
C ARG A 247 44.70 -4.58 39.90
N GLY A 248 45.21 -4.62 41.14
CA GLY A 248 46.62 -4.85 41.48
C GLY A 248 47.42 -3.56 41.66
N ASP A 249 48.74 -3.67 41.65
CA ASP A 249 49.68 -2.57 41.82
C ASP A 249 50.20 -1.96 40.51
N LYS A 250 49.81 -2.55 39.36
CA LYS A 250 50.13 -2.17 37.97
C LYS A 250 51.43 -2.73 37.40
N GLU A 251 52.18 -3.51 38.18
CA GLU A 251 53.35 -4.26 37.72
C GLU A 251 52.96 -5.73 37.50
N TYR A 252 53.53 -6.39 36.49
CA TYR A 252 53.23 -7.81 36.19
C TYR A 252 54.38 -8.77 36.57
N ASP A 253 55.53 -8.24 37.01
CA ASP A 253 56.67 -9.02 37.52
C ASP A 253 57.16 -10.13 36.56
N GLY A 254 57.09 -9.88 35.25
CA GLY A 254 57.49 -10.79 34.18
C GLY A 254 56.44 -11.85 33.82
N ASN A 255 55.32 -11.92 34.53
CA ASN A 255 54.32 -12.99 34.44
C ASN A 255 52.97 -12.47 33.95
N ILE A 256 52.74 -12.49 32.65
CA ILE A 256 51.51 -11.96 32.05
C ILE A 256 50.76 -13.02 31.23
N VAL A 257 49.43 -13.03 31.33
CA VAL A 257 48.53 -13.78 30.45
C VAL A 257 47.65 -12.79 29.71
N ILE A 258 47.68 -12.84 28.37
CA ILE A 258 46.95 -11.93 27.50
C ILE A 258 45.83 -12.69 26.80
N ASN A 259 44.61 -12.17 26.94
CA ASN A 259 43.45 -12.54 26.14
C ASN A 259 43.03 -11.32 25.32
N ALA A 260 42.91 -11.46 24.00
CA ALA A 260 42.53 -10.36 23.13
C ALA A 260 41.49 -10.77 22.10
N LYS A 261 40.63 -9.82 21.74
CA LYS A 261 39.56 -10.01 20.76
C LYS A 261 39.37 -8.76 19.91
N ALA A 262 39.23 -8.94 18.61
CA ALA A 262 38.98 -7.90 17.64
C ALA A 262 37.68 -8.26 16.95
N TYR A 263 36.74 -7.32 16.90
CA TYR A 263 35.46 -7.58 16.25
C TYR A 263 34.88 -6.33 15.62
N LEU A 264 34.07 -6.56 14.59
CA LEU A 264 33.35 -5.53 13.88
C LEU A 264 31.96 -5.41 14.48
N GLU A 265 31.56 -4.18 14.82
CA GLU A 265 30.29 -3.88 15.46
C GLU A 265 29.45 -2.99 14.55
N LEU A 266 28.18 -3.37 14.36
CA LEU A 266 27.19 -2.54 13.69
C LEU A 266 26.52 -1.62 14.72
N LEU A 267 26.55 -0.33 14.44
CA LEU A 267 26.06 0.71 15.34
C LEU A 267 24.94 1.52 14.69
N ASN A 268 24.20 2.27 15.52
CA ASN A 268 23.19 3.23 15.07
C ASN A 268 22.19 2.62 14.07
N ASN A 269 21.53 1.53 14.47
CA ASN A 269 20.61 0.76 13.61
C ASN A 269 21.26 0.31 12.29
N ASN A 270 22.48 -0.22 12.38
CA ASN A 270 23.30 -0.70 11.26
C ASN A 270 23.63 0.39 10.23
N THR A 271 23.72 1.65 10.63
CA THR A 271 24.18 2.74 9.74
C THR A 271 25.67 3.02 9.87
N GLN A 272 26.33 2.41 10.85
CA GLN A 272 27.77 2.55 11.08
C GLN A 272 28.43 1.20 11.33
N LEU A 273 29.67 1.08 10.87
CA LEU A 273 30.57 -0.03 11.16
C LEU A 273 31.72 0.46 12.02
N ALA A 274 32.00 -0.21 13.14
CA ALA A 274 33.12 0.10 14.01
C ALA A 274 34.04 -1.11 14.22
N LEU A 275 35.33 -0.85 14.41
CA LEU A 275 36.29 -1.82 14.93
C LEU A 275 36.32 -1.74 16.45
N ARG A 276 36.27 -2.89 17.11
CA ARG A 276 36.33 -3.01 18.56
C ARG A 276 37.52 -3.89 18.94
N LEU A 277 38.38 -3.37 19.81
CA LEU A 277 39.51 -4.11 20.35
C LEU A 277 39.25 -4.33 21.85
N TYR A 278 39.25 -5.58 22.28
CA TYR A 278 39.24 -5.98 23.67
C TYR A 278 40.58 -6.59 24.01
N MET A 279 41.07 -6.26 25.20
CA MET A 279 42.26 -6.89 25.79
C MET A 279 42.04 -7.06 27.28
N GLN A 280 42.48 -8.20 27.78
CA GLN A 280 42.68 -8.49 29.18
C GLN A 280 44.12 -8.99 29.34
N ALA A 281 44.88 -8.33 30.18
CA ALA A 281 46.19 -8.75 30.62
C ALA A 281 46.15 -8.99 32.12
N VAL A 282 46.58 -10.17 32.57
CA VAL A 282 46.50 -10.61 33.97
C VAL A 282 47.84 -11.18 34.42
N GLU A 283 48.31 -10.73 35.57
CA GLU A 283 49.33 -11.42 36.36
C GLU A 283 48.67 -12.56 37.17
N PRO A 284 49.11 -13.82 37.06
CA PRO A 284 48.44 -14.94 37.72
C PRO A 284 48.45 -14.89 39.25
N GLU A 285 49.56 -14.48 39.88
CA GLU A 285 49.75 -14.37 41.33
C GLU A 285 50.97 -13.45 41.60
N PRO A 286 51.04 -12.73 42.74
CA PRO A 286 50.16 -12.83 43.90
C PRO A 286 49.03 -11.80 44.00
N ASP A 287 49.18 -10.59 43.46
CA ASP A 287 48.18 -9.51 43.66
C ASP A 287 47.11 -9.44 42.54
N ASN A 288 47.37 -10.18 41.46
CA ASN A 288 46.58 -10.25 40.24
C ASN A 288 46.46 -8.91 39.51
N THR A 289 47.59 -8.23 39.28
CA THR A 289 47.61 -7.05 38.41
C THR A 289 46.89 -7.32 37.10
N THR A 290 45.88 -6.49 36.81
CA THR A 290 44.98 -6.64 35.67
C THR A 290 44.78 -5.31 34.95
N ALA A 291 44.97 -5.34 33.63
CA ALA A 291 44.47 -4.32 32.71
C ALA A 291 43.44 -4.93 31.78
N GLU A 292 42.21 -4.42 31.80
CA GLU A 292 41.10 -4.99 31.04
C GLU A 292 40.16 -3.91 30.49
N GLY A 293 39.78 -4.06 29.23
CA GLY A 293 38.70 -3.25 28.67
C GLY A 293 38.47 -3.47 27.19
N THR A 294 37.47 -2.76 26.68
CA THR A 294 37.20 -2.65 25.24
C THR A 294 37.40 -1.20 24.81
N SER A 295 37.94 -1.01 23.60
CA SER A 295 38.13 0.29 22.99
C SER A 295 36.84 1.12 23.01
N PRO A 296 36.91 2.46 23.00
CA PRO A 296 35.71 3.30 22.91
C PRO A 296 35.08 3.24 21.51
N VAL A 297 33.80 3.63 21.42
CA VAL A 297 33.16 3.93 20.13
C VAL A 297 33.45 5.39 19.80
N SER A 298 34.65 5.69 19.34
CA SER A 298 35.07 7.05 18.97
C SER A 298 35.63 7.09 17.55
N GLY A 299 35.80 8.29 16.99
CA GLY A 299 35.99 8.51 15.55
C GLY A 299 37.06 7.65 14.88
N GLU A 300 38.18 7.36 15.53
CA GLU A 300 39.23 6.51 14.97
C GLU A 300 38.81 5.04 14.81
N TYR A 301 37.85 4.56 15.61
CA TYR A 301 37.29 3.21 15.55
C TYR A 301 36.10 3.09 14.60
N ILE A 302 35.52 4.20 14.11
CA ILE A 302 34.44 4.17 13.13
C ILE A 302 35.04 3.98 11.74
N LEU A 303 34.78 2.82 11.14
CA LEU A 303 35.33 2.43 9.84
C LEU A 303 34.49 2.95 8.68
N TYR A 304 33.17 2.99 8.85
CA TYR A 304 32.24 3.39 7.80
C TYR A 304 30.95 3.98 8.37
N THR A 305 30.40 4.98 7.68
CA THR A 305 29.08 5.55 7.95
C THR A 305 28.28 5.57 6.65
N CYS A 306 27.09 5.00 6.67
CA CYS A 306 26.16 4.98 5.55
C CYS A 306 25.70 6.41 5.20
N GLU A 307 25.47 6.64 3.90
CA GLU A 307 24.69 7.79 3.44
C GLU A 307 23.23 7.70 3.92
N PRO A 308 22.49 8.83 4.04
CA PRO A 308 21.09 8.81 4.44
C PRO A 308 20.24 7.86 3.59
N GLY A 309 19.35 7.10 4.23
CA GLY A 309 18.51 6.10 3.54
C GLY A 309 19.19 4.75 3.29
N SER A 310 20.45 4.59 3.72
CA SER A 310 21.20 3.33 3.61
C SER A 310 21.42 2.62 4.95
N THR A 311 21.49 1.29 4.90
CA THR A 311 21.83 0.44 6.06
C THR A 311 22.78 -0.68 5.64
N ILE A 312 23.68 -1.06 6.54
CA ILE A 312 24.55 -2.23 6.38
C ILE A 312 23.70 -3.48 6.67
N GLN A 313 23.59 -4.34 5.66
CA GLN A 313 22.85 -5.60 5.77
C GLN A 313 23.74 -6.73 6.26
N ASN A 314 25.00 -6.75 5.81
CA ASN A 314 25.91 -7.83 6.15
C ASN A 314 27.37 -7.38 6.11
N ILE A 315 28.20 -8.04 6.92
CA ILE A 315 29.66 -8.02 6.82
C ILE A 315 30.07 -9.32 6.14
N MET A 316 30.78 -9.22 5.02
CA MET A 316 31.15 -10.37 4.22
C MET A 316 32.40 -11.02 4.82
N GLY A 317 32.26 -12.23 5.37
CA GLY A 317 33.36 -12.99 5.98
C GLY A 317 33.33 -12.98 7.51
N ALA A 318 34.47 -13.26 8.13
CA ALA A 318 34.57 -13.30 9.59
C ALA A 318 34.54 -11.88 10.18
N ALA A 319 33.62 -11.64 11.12
CA ALA A 319 33.46 -10.36 11.80
C ALA A 319 34.19 -10.29 13.16
N SER A 320 34.86 -11.36 13.58
CA SER A 320 35.62 -11.39 14.83
C SER A 320 36.81 -12.33 14.75
N ASP A 321 37.83 -12.02 15.56
CA ASP A 321 39.05 -12.80 15.76
C ASP A 321 39.45 -12.73 17.24
N GLU A 322 40.05 -13.78 17.77
CA GLU A 322 40.47 -13.87 19.17
C GLU A 322 41.77 -14.65 19.32
N ILE A 323 42.57 -14.27 20.32
CA ILE A 323 43.84 -14.93 20.61
C ILE A 323 44.10 -14.90 22.12
N GLN A 324 44.68 -15.99 22.61
CA GLN A 324 45.24 -16.09 23.95
C GLN A 324 46.74 -16.31 23.83
N HIS A 325 47.52 -15.57 24.61
CA HIS A 325 48.97 -15.68 24.62
C HIS A 325 49.53 -15.52 26.03
N THR A 326 50.46 -16.41 26.38
CA THR A 326 51.27 -16.31 27.60
C THR A 326 52.72 -16.13 27.17
N PRO A 327 53.24 -14.90 27.21
CA PRO A 327 54.65 -14.65 26.97
C PRO A 327 55.54 -15.45 27.91
N LYS A 328 56.74 -15.81 27.47
CA LYS A 328 57.76 -16.41 28.36
C LYS A 328 58.34 -15.32 29.25
N GLU A 329 58.61 -15.61 30.52
CA GLU A 329 59.18 -14.66 31.50
C GLU A 329 60.21 -13.67 30.92
N GLY A 330 60.09 -12.38 31.27
CA GLY A 330 61.02 -11.32 30.88
C GLY A 330 60.36 -10.09 30.26
N ASN A 331 61.14 -9.26 29.56
CA ASN A 331 60.67 -8.02 28.94
C ASN A 331 59.98 -8.28 27.59
N HIS A 332 58.73 -7.82 27.45
CA HIS A 332 57.83 -7.97 26.30
C HIS A 332 57.52 -6.63 25.62
N SER A 333 58.56 -5.91 25.22
CA SER A 333 58.42 -4.59 24.59
C SER A 333 57.57 -4.59 23.32
N GLU A 334 57.62 -5.66 22.53
CA GLU A 334 56.73 -5.86 21.37
C GLU A 334 56.68 -7.36 20.99
N ILE A 335 55.48 -7.94 20.98
CA ILE A 335 55.24 -9.34 20.60
C ILE A 335 54.38 -9.35 19.34
N HIS A 336 54.91 -9.92 18.27
CA HIS A 336 54.23 -10.09 16.99
C HIS A 336 53.73 -11.52 16.83
N LEU A 337 52.42 -11.69 16.71
CA LEU A 337 51.77 -12.97 16.45
C LEU A 337 51.01 -12.89 15.13
N GLN A 338 51.60 -13.50 14.10
CA GLN A 338 50.91 -13.69 12.83
C GLN A 338 49.89 -14.81 12.97
N GLN A 339 48.69 -14.62 12.42
CA GLN A 339 47.80 -15.76 12.26
C GLN A 339 48.40 -16.74 11.25
N ASN A 340 48.61 -17.99 11.67
CA ASN A 340 48.91 -19.07 10.74
C ASN A 340 47.68 -19.28 9.85
N LEU A 341 47.79 -18.88 8.58
CA LEU A 341 46.79 -19.05 7.51
C LEU A 341 46.40 -20.52 7.19
N ASN A 342 46.83 -21.49 8.03
CA ASN A 342 46.64 -22.93 7.84
C ASN A 342 45.84 -23.59 8.97
N ILE A 343 44.81 -22.91 9.51
CA ILE A 343 43.76 -23.55 10.30
C ILE A 343 42.46 -23.44 9.51
N THR A 344 41.94 -24.60 9.11
CA THR A 344 40.74 -24.80 8.31
C THR A 344 39.48 -24.36 9.05
N SER A 345 39.20 -23.06 9.08
CA SER A 345 37.86 -22.46 9.05
C SER A 345 37.95 -20.99 9.44
N ASN A 346 37.65 -20.09 8.50
CA ASN A 346 37.58 -18.64 8.62
C ASN A 346 38.93 -17.91 8.50
N ASN A 347 39.23 -17.41 7.31
CA ASN A 347 40.17 -16.30 7.15
C ASN A 347 39.64 -15.11 7.97
N GLY A 348 40.18 -14.92 9.17
CA GLY A 348 39.89 -13.78 10.03
C GLY A 348 40.23 -12.47 9.33
N PHE A 349 39.53 -11.38 9.68
CA PHE A 349 39.89 -10.07 9.15
C PHE A 349 41.17 -9.51 9.79
N VAL A 350 41.64 -10.09 10.90
CA VAL A 350 42.92 -9.76 11.52
C VAL A 350 44.03 -10.58 10.86
N LYS A 351 45.04 -9.89 10.33
CA LYS A 351 46.24 -10.50 9.73
C LYS A 351 47.32 -10.75 10.77
N GLU A 352 47.50 -9.80 11.68
CA GLU A 352 48.56 -9.84 12.69
C GLU A 352 48.12 -9.16 13.98
N TRP A 353 48.45 -9.79 15.10
CA TRP A 353 48.31 -9.27 16.44
C TRP A 353 49.66 -8.77 16.95
N ILE A 354 49.67 -7.56 17.49
CA ILE A 354 50.86 -6.94 18.08
C ILE A 354 50.52 -6.56 19.52
N PHE A 355 51.27 -7.10 20.48
CA PHE A 355 51.08 -6.85 21.90
C PHE A 355 52.27 -6.12 22.49
N ILE A 356 52.00 -5.22 23.44
CA ILE A 356 52.97 -4.82 24.45
C ILE A 356 52.46 -5.43 25.75
N GLY A 357 53.25 -6.36 26.29
CA GLY A 357 52.91 -7.12 27.49
C GLY A 357 53.41 -6.42 28.74
N ASP A 358 54.30 -7.10 29.45
CA ASP A 358 55.06 -6.56 30.57
C ASP A 358 56.46 -6.12 30.10
N THR A 359 56.91 -4.91 30.44
CA THR A 359 58.26 -4.45 30.07
C THR A 359 59.11 -4.12 31.29
N SER A 360 58.88 -2.98 31.95
CA SER A 360 59.50 -2.65 33.25
C SER A 360 58.75 -1.52 33.95
N GLY A 361 58.27 -1.75 35.16
CA GLY A 361 57.56 -0.77 36.00
C GLY A 361 56.03 -0.83 35.82
N ASP A 362 55.33 0.08 36.52
CA ASP A 362 53.87 0.21 36.50
C ASP A 362 53.31 0.47 35.07
N GLU A 363 52.82 -0.57 34.40
CA GLU A 363 52.44 -0.52 32.98
C GLU A 363 50.97 -0.86 32.70
N ALA A 364 50.30 -1.52 33.64
CA ALA A 364 48.87 -1.75 33.56
C ALA A 364 48.11 -0.41 33.47
N GLY A 365 47.26 -0.27 32.44
CA GLY A 365 46.52 0.97 32.21
C GLY A 365 47.28 2.08 31.48
N PHE A 366 48.55 1.89 31.13
CA PHE A 366 49.37 2.94 30.51
C PHE A 366 50.17 2.48 29.29
N ARG A 367 50.83 1.32 29.34
CA ARG A 367 51.71 0.83 28.26
C ARG A 367 51.25 -0.51 27.68
N THR A 368 50.80 -1.42 28.52
CA THR A 368 50.25 -2.71 28.11
C THR A 368 49.13 -2.49 27.11
N SER A 369 49.22 -3.10 25.93
CA SER A 369 48.34 -2.75 24.81
C SER A 369 48.25 -3.82 23.74
N VAL A 370 47.19 -3.69 22.94
CA VAL A 370 46.94 -4.51 21.75
C VAL A 370 46.86 -3.61 20.53
N LYS A 371 47.37 -4.10 19.41
CA LYS A 371 47.30 -3.48 18.09
C LYS A 371 47.06 -4.57 17.06
N THR A 372 46.25 -4.27 16.05
CA THR A 372 45.92 -5.22 14.99
C THR A 372 46.25 -4.66 13.62
N ILE A 373 46.87 -5.49 12.76
CA ILE A 373 46.92 -5.24 11.33
C ILE A 373 45.82 -6.09 10.69
N CYS A 374 44.93 -5.46 9.93
CA CYS A 374 43.74 -6.09 9.39
C CYS A 374 43.76 -6.11 7.86
N ASN A 375 43.03 -7.06 7.27
CA ASN A 375 42.61 -6.99 5.88
C ASN A 375 41.47 -5.98 5.74
N ASP A 376 41.29 -5.42 4.54
CA ASP A 376 40.08 -4.69 4.21
C ASP A 376 38.87 -5.63 4.29
N VAL A 377 37.73 -5.06 4.69
CA VAL A 377 36.49 -5.83 4.88
C VAL A 377 35.45 -5.38 3.87
N VAL A 378 34.67 -6.33 3.34
CA VAL A 378 33.59 -6.01 2.41
C VAL A 378 32.28 -6.02 3.17
N ILE A 379 31.48 -4.96 3.02
CA ILE A 379 30.14 -4.88 3.57
C ILE A 379 29.10 -4.79 2.47
N ARG A 380 27.92 -5.36 2.70
CA ARG A 380 26.75 -5.19 1.83
C ARG A 380 25.86 -4.10 2.38
N VAL A 381 25.65 -3.04 1.60
CA VAL A 381 24.78 -1.91 1.94
C VAL A 381 23.51 -1.95 1.10
N LYS A 382 22.37 -1.77 1.77
CA LYS A 382 21.05 -1.59 1.15
C LYS A 382 20.68 -0.12 1.23
N THR A 383 20.45 0.50 0.08
CA THR A 383 19.94 1.87 -0.05
C THR A 383 18.48 1.81 -0.49
N VAL A 384 17.62 2.56 0.19
CA VAL A 384 16.22 2.77 -0.19
C VAL A 384 16.11 4.19 -0.74
N GLN A 385 16.01 4.30 -2.08
CA GLN A 385 15.80 5.58 -2.80
C GLN A 385 14.33 5.84 -3.05
#